data_AF-A0A5Q4F3L1-F1
#
_entry.id   AF-A0A5Q4F3L1-F1
#
_cell.length_a   1.000
_cell.length_b   1.000
_cell.length_c   1.000
_cell.angle_alpha   90.00
_cell.angle_beta   90.00
_cell.angle_gamma   90.00
#
_symmetry.space_group_name_H-M   'P 1'
#
loop_
_entity.id
_entity.type
_entity.pdbx_description
1 polymer ?
#
loop_
_entity_poly.entity_id
_entity_poly.type
_entity_poly.pdbx_seq_one_letter_code
_entity_poly.pdbx_strand_id
1 'polypeptide(L)'
;MVTTTTSPRVPSDALAFQAGILERVSRTFAFTIPQLPTPLYTAVANAYLLCRIADTIEDEPELSQAQKELFSRRLVAVLAGEAAAEEFAEALVPLLSEHTLPAERELIAQTRHVLSVTRALGEREQAALR
;
A
#
# COMPACT_ATOMS: atom_id res chain seq x y z
N MET A 1 17.13 35.17 -0.53
CA MET A 1 17.69 33.85 -0.18
C MET A 1 16.54 32.85 -0.29
N VAL A 2 16.36 32.22 -1.45
CA VAL A 2 15.25 31.29 -1.70
C VAL A 2 15.61 29.97 -1.02
N THR A 3 14.94 29.65 0.07
CA THR A 3 15.01 28.32 0.68
C THR A 3 14.34 27.35 -0.26
N THR A 4 15.13 26.54 -0.96
CA THR A 4 14.65 25.35 -1.66
C THR A 4 14.15 24.35 -0.62
N THR A 5 12.85 24.41 -0.31
CA THR A 5 12.17 23.32 0.38
C THR A 5 12.16 22.14 -0.60
N THR A 6 13.08 21.21 -0.43
CA THR A 6 13.11 19.96 -1.19
C THR A 6 11.85 19.18 -0.83
N SER A 7 10.79 19.30 -1.63
CA SER A 7 9.66 18.36 -1.57
C SER A 7 10.23 16.94 -1.66
N PRO A 8 9.81 16.01 -0.80
CA PRO A 8 10.26 14.63 -0.88
C PRO A 8 9.88 14.08 -2.25
N ARG A 9 10.88 13.77 -3.08
CA ARG A 9 10.63 13.07 -4.35
C ARG A 9 10.26 11.63 -4.03
N VAL A 10 9.13 11.17 -4.56
CA VAL A 10 8.74 9.77 -4.48
C VAL A 10 9.85 8.90 -5.12
N PRO A 11 10.31 7.82 -4.45
CA PRO A 11 11.28 6.91 -5.04
C PRO A 11 10.78 6.30 -6.36
N SER A 12 11.64 6.26 -7.38
CA SER A 12 11.24 5.81 -8.73
C SER A 12 10.87 4.33 -8.79
N ASP A 13 11.54 3.51 -7.99
CA ASP A 13 11.23 2.09 -7.81
C ASP A 13 9.86 1.88 -7.14
N ALA A 14 9.51 2.71 -6.14
CA ALA A 14 8.20 2.67 -5.51
C ALA A 14 7.07 3.05 -6.48
N LEU A 15 7.28 4.06 -7.34
CA LEU A 15 6.32 4.43 -8.39
C LEU A 15 6.20 3.34 -9.46
N ALA A 16 7.31 2.76 -9.90
CA ALA A 16 7.29 1.66 -10.87
C ALA A 16 6.55 0.44 -10.32
N PHE A 17 6.79 0.11 -9.04
CA PHE A 17 6.05 -0.94 -8.35
C PHE A 17 4.56 -0.62 -8.26
N GLN A 18 4.18 0.59 -7.83
CA GLN A 18 2.79 1.03 -7.74
C GLN A 18 2.06 0.84 -9.08
N ALA A 19 2.64 1.32 -10.19
CA ALA A 19 2.01 1.22 -11.50
C ALA A 19 1.83 -0.25 -11.94
N GLY A 20 2.89 -1.05 -11.81
CA GLY A 20 2.86 -2.45 -12.23
C GLY A 20 1.97 -3.35 -11.37
N ILE A 21 1.95 -3.14 -10.04
CA ILE A 21 1.12 -3.95 -9.15
C ILE A 21 -0.36 -3.57 -9.30
N LEU A 22 -0.68 -2.29 -9.52
CA LEU A 22 -2.06 -1.81 -9.67
C LEU A 22 -2.78 -2.53 -10.81
N GLU A 23 -2.14 -2.72 -11.96
CA GLU A 23 -2.72 -3.45 -13.10
C GLU A 23 -3.05 -4.91 -12.77
N ARG A 24 -2.33 -5.51 -11.82
CA ARG A 24 -2.44 -6.93 -11.47
C ARG A 24 -3.43 -7.17 -10.32
N VAL A 25 -3.56 -6.23 -9.40
CA VAL A 25 -4.50 -6.33 -8.26
C VAL A 25 -5.82 -5.59 -8.50
N SER A 26 -5.98 -4.96 -9.68
CA SER A 26 -7.19 -4.24 -10.05
C SER A 26 -7.66 -4.61 -11.45
N ARG A 27 -8.90 -5.11 -11.56
CA ARG A 27 -9.52 -5.37 -12.87
C ARG A 27 -10.10 -4.09 -13.47
N THR A 28 -11.03 -3.46 -12.75
CA THR A 28 -11.77 -2.31 -13.28
C THR A 28 -11.04 -0.99 -13.05
N PHE A 29 -10.43 -0.79 -11.87
CA PHE A 29 -9.76 0.47 -11.57
C PHE A 29 -8.43 0.63 -12.30
N ALA A 30 -7.83 -0.45 -12.80
CA ALA A 30 -6.69 -0.37 -13.72
C ALA A 30 -7.04 0.36 -15.03
N PHE A 31 -8.33 0.52 -15.38
CA PHE A 31 -8.74 1.32 -16.54
C PHE A 31 -9.06 2.78 -16.19
N THR A 32 -9.51 3.05 -14.98
CA THR A 32 -9.99 4.39 -14.59
C THR A 32 -8.93 5.21 -13.87
N ILE A 33 -8.12 4.59 -13.01
CA ILE A 33 -7.05 5.28 -12.26
C ILE A 33 -6.00 5.86 -13.22
N PRO A 34 -5.48 5.15 -14.25
CA PRO A 34 -4.50 5.72 -15.18
C PRO A 34 -4.97 6.92 -15.98
N GLN A 35 -6.28 7.18 -16.04
CA GLN A 35 -6.85 8.34 -16.74
C GLN A 35 -6.80 9.63 -15.90
N LEU A 36 -6.44 9.54 -14.62
CA LEU A 36 -6.29 10.68 -13.74
C LEU A 36 -5.03 11.49 -14.10
N PRO A 37 -5.05 12.83 -13.96
CA PRO A 37 -3.84 13.63 -14.09
C PRO A 37 -2.80 13.21 -13.05
N THR A 38 -1.51 13.34 -13.39
CA THR A 38 -0.39 12.75 -12.63
C THR A 38 -0.44 12.94 -11.11
N PRO A 39 -0.74 14.13 -10.54
CA PRO A 39 -0.81 14.29 -9.09
C PRO A 39 -1.91 13.45 -8.44
N LEU A 40 -3.08 13.35 -9.09
CA LEU A 40 -4.20 12.55 -8.59
C LEU A 40 -3.99 11.06 -8.81
N TYR A 41 -3.33 10.68 -9.91
CA TYR A 41 -2.98 9.28 -10.18
C TYR A 41 -2.23 8.68 -8.99
N THR A 42 -1.12 9.30 -8.57
CA THR A 42 -0.25 8.74 -7.53
C THR A 42 -0.98 8.59 -6.20
N ALA A 43 -1.74 9.61 -5.78
CA ALA A 43 -2.47 9.57 -4.53
C ALA A 43 -3.59 8.52 -4.54
N VAL A 44 -4.42 8.48 -5.60
CA VAL A 44 -5.57 7.57 -5.70
C VAL A 44 -5.11 6.13 -5.91
N ALA A 45 -4.10 5.90 -6.74
CA ALA A 45 -3.50 4.58 -6.91
C ALA A 45 -2.97 4.05 -5.57
N ASN A 46 -2.28 4.90 -4.81
CA ASN A 46 -1.74 4.49 -3.52
C ASN A 46 -2.83 4.18 -2.49
N ALA A 47 -3.87 5.02 -2.43
CA ALA A 47 -5.03 4.79 -1.59
C ALA A 47 -5.69 3.44 -1.90
N TYR A 48 -5.87 3.13 -3.19
CA TYR A 48 -6.43 1.86 -3.63
C TYR A 48 -5.58 0.67 -3.18
N LEU A 49 -4.25 0.75 -3.31
CA LEU A 49 -3.35 -0.32 -2.88
C LEU A 49 -3.38 -0.54 -1.36
N LEU A 50 -3.50 0.52 -0.56
CA LEU A 50 -3.69 0.40 0.89
C LEU A 50 -5.00 -0.30 1.23
N CYS A 51 -6.10 0.05 0.57
CA CYS A 51 -7.38 -0.64 0.75
C CYS A 51 -7.27 -2.10 0.31
N ARG A 52 -6.59 -2.40 -0.80
CA ARG A 52 -6.41 -3.79 -1.26
C ARG A 52 -5.58 -4.62 -0.27
N ILE A 53 -4.58 -4.03 0.38
CA ILE A 53 -3.84 -4.69 1.47
C ILE A 53 -4.77 -5.01 2.65
N ALA A 54 -5.62 -4.06 3.05
CA ALA A 54 -6.60 -4.29 4.11
C ALA A 54 -7.62 -5.38 3.73
N ASP A 55 -8.17 -5.33 2.51
CA ASP A 55 -9.08 -6.35 1.96
C ASP A 55 -8.42 -7.74 2.00
N THR A 56 -7.16 -7.88 1.56
CA THR A 56 -6.44 -9.16 1.60
C THR A 56 -6.34 -9.74 3.02
N ILE A 57 -6.15 -8.90 4.04
CA ILE A 57 -6.15 -9.36 5.45
C ILE A 57 -7.55 -9.81 5.87
N GLU A 58 -8.59 -9.04 5.52
CA GLU A 58 -9.97 -9.29 5.90
C GLU A 58 -10.53 -10.56 5.23
N ASP A 59 -10.21 -10.78 3.96
CA ASP A 59 -10.73 -11.86 3.14
C ASP A 59 -9.92 -13.17 3.24
N GLU A 60 -8.70 -13.15 3.79
CA GLU A 60 -7.86 -14.34 3.90
C GLU A 60 -8.55 -15.44 4.75
N PRO A 61 -8.90 -16.60 4.17
CA PRO A 61 -9.65 -17.65 4.87
C PRO A 61 -8.86 -18.35 5.97
N GLU A 62 -7.53 -18.45 5.88
CA GLU A 62 -6.72 -19.18 6.87
C GLU A 62 -6.39 -18.37 8.12
N LEU A 63 -6.57 -17.04 8.09
CA LEU A 63 -6.42 -16.21 9.29
C LEU A 63 -7.63 -16.35 10.22
N SER A 64 -7.36 -16.68 11.48
CA SER A 64 -8.36 -16.54 12.54
C SER A 64 -8.78 -15.08 12.72
N GLN A 65 -9.97 -14.84 13.29
CA GLN A 65 -10.45 -13.48 13.57
C GLN A 65 -9.45 -12.66 14.41
N ALA A 66 -8.79 -13.30 15.39
CA ALA A 66 -7.77 -12.65 16.21
C ALA A 66 -6.53 -12.26 15.40
N GLN A 67 -6.11 -13.08 14.43
CA GLN A 67 -5.01 -12.74 13.52
C GLN A 67 -5.40 -11.61 12.57
N LYS A 68 -6.62 -11.61 12.02
CA LYS A 68 -7.11 -10.51 11.19
C LYS A 68 -7.06 -9.18 11.95
N GLU A 69 -7.60 -9.15 13.16
CA GLU A 69 -7.56 -7.96 14.02
C GLU A 69 -6.13 -7.53 14.39
N LEU A 70 -5.23 -8.50 14.65
CA LEU A 70 -3.81 -8.22 14.88
C LEU A 70 -3.16 -7.56 13.66
N PHE A 71 -3.33 -8.12 12.46
CA PHE A 71 -2.69 -7.61 11.25
C PHE A 71 -3.30 -6.30 10.77
N SER A 72 -4.61 -6.09 10.91
CA SER A 72 -5.24 -4.79 10.66
C SER A 72 -4.67 -3.70 11.58
N ARG A 73 -4.49 -3.97 12.87
CA ARG A 73 -3.81 -3.03 13.79
C ARG A 73 -2.36 -2.78 13.42
N ARG A 74 -1.62 -3.83 13.04
CA ARG A 74 -0.23 -3.68 12.59
C ARG A 74 -0.12 -2.85 11.32
N LEU A 75 -1.05 -3.00 10.37
CA LEU A 75 -1.10 -2.16 9.17
C LEU A 75 -1.26 -0.68 9.54
N VAL A 76 -2.14 -0.36 10.49
CA VAL A 76 -2.30 1.02 11.00
C VAL A 76 -1.02 1.53 11.65
N ALA A 77 -0.37 0.73 12.52
CA ALA A 77 0.90 1.11 13.14
C ALA A 77 2.01 1.37 12.09
N VAL A 78 2.08 0.53 11.06
CA VAL A 78 3.00 0.68 9.93
C VAL A 78 2.72 1.96 9.12
N LEU A 79 1.45 2.30 8.91
CA LEU A 79 1.03 3.56 8.26
C LEU A 79 1.37 4.81 9.10
N ALA A 80 1.23 4.71 10.42
CA ALA A 80 1.63 5.74 11.37
C ALA A 80 3.17 5.87 11.50
N GLY A 81 3.92 4.87 10.99
CA GLY A 81 5.37 4.80 11.10
C GLY A 81 5.87 4.34 12.47
N GLU A 82 5.00 3.70 13.24
CA GLU A 82 5.27 3.13 14.56
C GLU A 82 5.81 1.69 14.49
N ALA A 83 5.75 1.06 13.31
CA ALA A 83 6.27 -0.27 13.04
C ALA A 83 6.91 -0.35 11.63
N ALA A 84 7.81 -1.31 11.44
CA ALA A 84 8.47 -1.57 10.15
C ALA A 84 7.55 -2.36 9.21
N ALA A 85 7.52 -1.97 7.93
CA ALA A 85 6.69 -2.61 6.93
C ALA A 85 7.20 -4.01 6.57
N GLU A 86 8.52 -4.18 6.62
CA GLU A 86 9.24 -5.43 6.39
C GLU A 86 8.84 -6.46 7.44
N GLU A 87 8.87 -6.10 8.73
CA GLU A 87 8.45 -7.00 9.82
C GLU A 87 6.97 -7.39 9.71
N PHE A 88 6.11 -6.45 9.31
CA PHE A 88 4.71 -6.73 9.02
C PHE A 88 4.56 -7.74 7.89
N ALA A 89 5.26 -7.52 6.77
CA ALA A 89 5.19 -8.39 5.60
C ALA A 89 5.77 -9.79 5.88
N GLU A 90 6.93 -9.88 6.53
CA GLU A 90 7.58 -11.13 6.92
C GLU A 90 6.71 -11.97 7.86
N ALA A 91 5.93 -11.33 8.74
CA ALA A 91 5.02 -12.03 9.63
C ALA A 91 3.71 -12.48 8.94
N LEU A 92 3.20 -11.70 7.97
CA LEU A 92 1.91 -11.97 7.33
C LEU A 92 2.02 -12.92 6.14
N VAL A 93 3.00 -12.73 5.25
CA VAL A 93 3.12 -13.50 4.00
C VAL A 93 3.11 -15.02 4.21
N PRO A 94 3.79 -15.60 5.21
CA PRO A 94 3.79 -17.05 5.44
C PRO A 94 2.43 -17.61 5.89
N LEU A 95 1.51 -16.75 6.35
CA LEU A 95 0.18 -17.12 6.82
C LEU A 95 -0.90 -17.01 5.75
N LEU A 96 -0.57 -16.45 4.58
CA LEU A 96 -1.50 -16.35 3.46
C LEU A 96 -1.65 -17.71 2.79
N SER A 97 -2.88 -18.12 2.51
CA SER A 97 -3.20 -19.40 1.89
C SER A 97 -2.94 -19.41 0.39
N GLU A 98 -3.09 -20.59 -0.22
CA GLU A 98 -3.10 -20.75 -1.68
C GLU A 98 -4.29 -20.03 -2.35
N HIS A 99 -5.31 -19.62 -1.58
CA HIS A 99 -6.44 -18.84 -2.09
C HIS A 99 -6.11 -17.37 -2.31
N THR A 100 -5.11 -16.82 -1.62
CA THR A 100 -4.64 -15.45 -1.86
C THR A 100 -3.88 -15.37 -3.17
N LEU A 101 -4.32 -14.47 -4.05
CA LEU A 101 -3.78 -14.35 -5.40
C LEU A 101 -2.28 -14.00 -5.36
N PRO A 102 -1.46 -14.50 -6.32
CA PRO A 102 -0.03 -14.21 -6.35
C PRO A 102 0.31 -12.71 -6.34
N ALA A 103 -0.49 -11.89 -7.02
CA ALA A 103 -0.31 -10.44 -7.06
C ALA A 103 -0.64 -9.76 -5.71
N GLU A 104 -1.62 -10.27 -4.97
CA GLU A 104 -1.95 -9.76 -3.63
C GLU A 104 -0.90 -10.17 -2.61
N ARG A 105 -0.40 -11.41 -2.69
CA ARG A 105 0.76 -11.86 -1.90
C ARG A 105 1.98 -10.98 -2.14
N GLU A 106 2.26 -10.66 -3.41
CA GLU A 106 3.34 -9.74 -3.78
C GLU A 106 3.10 -8.33 -3.23
N LEU A 107 1.87 -7.82 -3.31
CA LEU A 107 1.49 -6.53 -2.74
C LEU A 107 1.76 -6.48 -1.23
N ILE A 108 1.38 -7.52 -0.47
CA ILE A 108 1.70 -7.63 0.96
C ILE A 108 3.21 -7.66 1.18
N ALA A 109 3.94 -8.51 0.44
CA ALA A 109 5.40 -8.64 0.55
C ALA A 109 6.16 -7.33 0.27
N GLN A 110 5.56 -6.44 -0.52
CA GLN A 110 6.16 -5.20 -0.99
C GLN A 110 5.48 -3.95 -0.39
N THR A 111 4.78 -4.10 0.74
CA THR A 111 4.08 -3.00 1.45
C THR A 111 4.96 -1.75 1.65
N ARG A 112 6.28 -1.93 1.85
CA ARG A 112 7.24 -0.82 1.97
C ARG A 112 7.22 0.17 0.80
N HIS A 113 6.96 -0.30 -0.43
CA HIS A 113 6.88 0.58 -1.61
C HIS A 113 5.62 1.45 -1.55
N VAL A 114 4.48 0.88 -1.17
CA VAL A 114 3.21 1.62 -0.99
C VAL A 114 3.36 2.70 0.07
N LEU A 115 4.00 2.38 1.20
CA LEU A 115 4.28 3.37 2.25
C LEU A 115 5.28 4.44 1.84
N SER A 116 6.28 4.08 1.04
CA SER A 116 7.26 5.06 0.51
C SER A 116 6.55 6.10 -0.35
N VAL A 117 5.54 5.68 -1.13
CA VAL A 117 4.68 6.62 -1.85
C VAL A 117 3.82 7.42 -0.87
N THR A 118 3.15 6.77 0.10
CA THR A 118 2.31 7.47 1.11
C THR A 118 3.08 8.61 1.77
N ARG A 119 4.31 8.35 2.25
CA ARG A 119 5.14 9.33 2.96
C ARG A 119 5.63 10.49 2.09
N ALA A 120 5.62 10.31 0.77
CA ALA A 120 6.03 11.34 -0.18
C ALA A 120 4.85 12.19 -0.70
N LEU A 121 3.60 11.82 -0.39
CA LEU A 121 2.41 12.65 -0.67
C LEU A 121 2.38 13.90 0.21
N GLY A 122 1.57 14.89 -0.17
CA GLY A 122 1.38 16.10 0.63
C GLY A 122 0.68 15.83 1.97
N GLU A 123 0.82 16.72 2.95
CA GLU A 123 0.29 16.53 4.31
C GLU A 123 -1.23 16.23 4.33
N ARG A 124 -2.00 16.92 3.49
CA ARG A 124 -3.45 16.70 3.38
C ARG A 124 -3.80 15.31 2.85
N GLU A 125 -3.03 14.81 1.89
CA GLU A 125 -3.22 13.49 1.31
C GLU A 125 -2.80 12.41 2.30
N GLN A 126 -1.66 12.59 2.98
CA GLN A 126 -1.24 11.70 4.06
C GLN A 126 -2.28 11.62 5.18
N ALA A 127 -2.84 12.75 5.60
CA ALA A 127 -3.87 12.79 6.63
C ALA A 127 -5.16 12.07 6.22
N ALA A 128 -5.46 12.00 4.91
CA ALA A 128 -6.62 11.28 4.40
C ALA A 128 -6.40 9.75 4.29
N LEU A 129 -5.15 9.28 4.39
CA LEU A 129 -4.78 7.87 4.26
C LEU A 129 -4.42 7.18 5.59
N ARG A 130 -4.43 7.94 6.70
CA ARG A 130 -4.20 7.45 8.06
C ARG A 130 -5.53 7.26 8.78
#